data_AF-A0AA97B3B8-F1
#
_entry.id   AF-A0AA97B3B8-F1
#
_cell.length_a   1.000
_cell.length_b   1.000
_cell.length_c   1.000
_cell.angle_alpha   90.00
_cell.angle_beta   90.00
_cell.angle_gamma   90.00
#
_symmetry.space_group_name_H-M   'P 1'
#
loop_
_entity.id
_entity.type
_entity.pdbx_description
1 polymer ?
#
loop_
_entity_poly.entity_id
_entity_poly.type
_entity_poly.pdbx_seq_one_letter_code
_entity_poly.pdbx_strand_id
1 'polypeptide(L)'
;MQYESGEEVKLGDIVEYDVGPNEFISANVVMLGEDYSHSELEEGFLQWVTTDNVLEKDNVVVEVEHEKDSYMFTTLCCFKLKRRADA
;
A
#
# COMPACT_ATOMS: atom_id res chain seq x y z
N MET A 1 0.66 -7.35 -10.29
CA MET A 1 1.46 -6.20 -9.81
C MET A 1 2.74 -6.65 -9.09
N GLN A 2 3.89 -5.95 -9.22
CA GLN A 2 5.19 -6.37 -8.64
C GLN A 2 6.03 -5.19 -8.11
N TYR A 3 6.88 -5.42 -7.11
CA TYR A 3 7.94 -4.50 -6.67
C TYR A 3 9.06 -4.40 -7.73
N GLU A 4 9.93 -3.39 -7.61
CA GLU A 4 11.12 -3.28 -8.46
C GLU A 4 12.07 -4.48 -8.35
N SER A 5 12.03 -5.22 -7.23
CA SER A 5 12.78 -6.47 -7.07
C SER A 5 12.24 -7.64 -7.91
N GLY A 6 11.12 -7.44 -8.63
CA GLY A 6 10.41 -8.48 -9.39
C GLY A 6 9.50 -9.35 -8.52
N GLU A 7 9.45 -9.05 -7.23
CA GLU A 7 8.62 -9.73 -6.26
C GLU A 7 7.14 -9.33 -6.39
N GLU A 8 6.23 -10.31 -6.36
CA GLU A 8 4.78 -10.02 -6.36
C GLU A 8 4.37 -9.29 -5.08
N VAL A 9 3.44 -8.34 -5.23
CA VAL A 9 2.91 -7.55 -4.12
C VAL A 9 1.75 -8.28 -3.48
N LYS A 10 1.74 -8.34 -2.14
CA LYS A 10 0.70 -9.02 -1.38
C LYS A 10 0.09 -8.09 -0.36
N LEU A 11 -1.21 -8.29 -0.10
CA LEU A 11 -1.87 -7.67 1.04
C LEU A 11 -1.18 -8.09 2.34
N GLY A 12 -0.96 -7.12 3.22
CA GLY A 12 -0.24 -7.33 4.48
C GLY A 12 1.28 -7.19 4.38
N ASP A 13 1.84 -6.98 3.18
CA ASP A 13 3.27 -6.70 3.03
C ASP A 13 3.62 -5.40 3.76
N ILE A 14 4.71 -5.41 4.52
CA ILE A 14 5.30 -4.18 5.07
C ILE A 14 6.35 -3.70 4.08
N VAL A 15 6.15 -2.46 3.66
CA VAL A 15 7.00 -1.75 2.73
C VAL A 15 7.60 -0.54 3.40
N GLU A 16 8.73 -0.07 2.87
CA GLU A 16 9.45 1.09 3.37
C GLU A 16 9.74 2.04 2.21
N TYR A 17 9.57 3.34 2.44
CA TYR A 17 9.85 4.40 1.46
C TYR A 17 10.64 5.53 2.11
N ASP A 18 11.49 6.16 1.28
CA ASP A 18 12.33 7.30 1.68
C ASP A 18 11.47 8.58 1.69
N VAL A 19 11.52 9.33 2.79
CA VAL A 19 10.83 10.63 2.94
C VAL A 19 11.79 11.80 3.12
N GLY A 20 13.10 11.54 3.14
CA GLY A 20 14.09 12.55 3.44
C GLY A 20 15.47 11.97 3.78
N PRO A 21 16.47 12.84 3.99
CA PRO A 21 17.84 12.42 4.24
C PRO A 21 17.98 11.48 5.46
N ASN A 22 18.15 10.19 5.21
CA ASN A 22 18.19 9.12 6.21
C ASN A 22 16.87 8.93 6.99
N GLU A 23 15.74 9.32 6.40
CA GLU A 23 14.41 9.15 6.99
C GLU A 23 13.59 8.19 6.13
N PHE A 24 13.16 7.09 6.75
CA PHE A 24 12.38 6.05 6.11
C PHE A 24 11.10 5.81 6.91
N ILE A 25 9.98 5.70 6.21
CA ILE A 25 8.69 5.38 6.80
C ILE A 25 8.28 3.99 6.37
N SER A 26 7.79 3.20 7.33
CA SER A 26 7.19 1.89 7.07
C SER A 26 5.67 2.01 6.95
N ALA A 27 5.12 1.27 6.00
CA ALA A 27 3.69 1.22 5.73
C ALA A 27 3.28 -0.20 5.35
N ASN A 28 2.02 -0.54 5.57
CA ASN A 28 1.43 -1.82 5.26
C ASN A 28 0.59 -1.74 3.98
N VAL A 29 0.74 -2.68 3.06
CA VAL A 29 -0.11 -2.78 1.87
C VAL A 29 -1.51 -3.25 2.28
N VAL A 30 -2.48 -2.35 2.16
CA VAL A 30 -3.86 -2.57 2.62
C VAL A 30 -4.87 -2.69 1.47
N MET A 31 -4.52 -2.28 0.25
CA MET A 31 -5.35 -2.52 -0.95
C MET A 31 -4.50 -2.62 -2.22
N LEU A 32 -4.89 -3.52 -3.13
CA LEU A 32 -4.32 -3.68 -4.46
C LEU A 32 -5.24 -3.04 -5.51
N GLY A 33 -4.72 -2.16 -6.36
CA GLY A 33 -5.52 -1.53 -7.42
C GLY A 33 -5.91 -2.46 -8.57
N GLU A 34 -5.21 -3.59 -8.73
CA GLU A 34 -5.44 -4.54 -9.82
C GLU A 34 -6.89 -5.07 -9.82
N ASP A 35 -7.41 -5.37 -8.63
CA ASP A 35 -8.69 -6.02 -8.39
C ASP A 35 -9.48 -5.45 -7.18
N TYR A 36 -8.98 -4.39 -6.55
CA TYR A 36 -9.51 -3.83 -5.29
C TYR A 36 -9.50 -4.81 -4.11
N SER A 37 -8.69 -5.88 -4.16
CA SER A 37 -8.47 -6.73 -2.98
C SER A 37 -7.89 -5.90 -1.84
N HIS A 38 -8.45 -6.04 -0.63
CA HIS A 38 -8.08 -5.22 0.53
C HIS A 38 -8.17 -5.94 1.86
N SER A 39 -7.45 -5.41 2.85
CA SER A 39 -7.53 -5.79 4.27
C SER A 39 -8.56 -4.92 5.00
N GLU A 40 -8.66 -5.03 6.32
CA GLU A 40 -9.56 -4.21 7.13
C GLU A 40 -9.25 -2.71 6.93
N LEU A 41 -10.20 -1.98 6.34
CA LEU A 41 -10.13 -0.56 6.00
C LEU A 41 -11.36 0.15 6.56
N GLU A 42 -11.22 1.44 6.82
CA GLU A 42 -12.34 2.30 7.18
C GLU A 42 -13.41 2.30 6.06
N GLU A 43 -14.67 2.10 6.43
CA GLU A 43 -15.77 1.86 5.48
C GLU A 43 -15.99 3.05 4.54
N GLY A 44 -15.87 4.29 5.06
CA GLY A 44 -15.99 5.51 4.27
C GLY A 44 -14.89 5.64 3.23
N PHE A 45 -13.64 5.38 3.61
CA PHE A 45 -12.50 5.32 2.70
C PHE A 45 -12.70 4.25 1.61
N LEU A 46 -13.06 3.03 1.98
CA LEU A 46 -13.30 1.94 1.04
C LEU A 46 -14.41 2.30 0.03
N GLN A 47 -15.52 2.83 0.52
CA GLN A 47 -16.63 3.23 -0.33
C GLN A 47 -16.22 4.34 -1.29
N TRP A 48 -15.49 5.35 -0.82
CA TRP A 48 -14.98 6.43 -1.65
C TRP A 48 -14.04 5.89 -2.74
N VAL A 49 -13.06 5.07 -2.38
CA VAL A 49 -12.06 4.53 -3.32
C VAL A 49 -12.71 3.71 -4.44
N THR A 50 -13.68 2.87 -4.08
CA THR A 50 -14.36 1.97 -5.02
C THR A 50 -15.44 2.67 -5.85
N THR A 51 -16.15 3.66 -5.29
CA THR A 51 -17.22 4.38 -5.99
C THR A 51 -16.66 5.38 -6.99
N ASP A 52 -15.65 6.14 -6.58
CA ASP A 52 -15.05 7.19 -7.41
C ASP A 52 -13.95 6.64 -8.33
N ASN A 53 -13.59 5.35 -8.19
CA ASN A 53 -12.60 4.63 -9.00
C ASN A 53 -11.27 5.41 -9.10
N VAL A 54 -10.81 5.90 -7.94
CA VAL A 54 -9.64 6.79 -7.82
C VAL A 54 -8.31 6.04 -7.82
N LEU A 55 -8.35 4.71 -7.64
CA LEU A 55 -7.16 3.87 -7.58
C LEU A 55 -6.89 3.24 -8.95
N GLU A 56 -5.74 3.57 -9.54
CA GLU A 56 -5.31 2.94 -10.80
C GLU A 56 -4.87 1.49 -10.57
N LYS A 57 -4.96 0.67 -11.63
CA LYS A 57 -4.66 -0.77 -11.55
C LYS A 57 -3.24 -1.11 -11.11
N ASP A 58 -2.29 -0.22 -11.40
CA ASP A 58 -0.87 -0.40 -11.07
C ASP A 58 -0.50 0.28 -9.74
N ASN A 59 -1.48 0.84 -9.03
CA ASN A 59 -1.29 1.48 -7.73
C ASN A 59 -1.74 0.57 -6.58
N VAL A 60 -1.22 0.86 -5.39
CA VAL A 60 -1.66 0.26 -4.13
C VAL A 60 -2.10 1.35 -3.17
N VAL A 61 -2.90 0.96 -2.17
CA VAL A 61 -3.09 1.74 -0.95
C VAL A 61 -2.21 1.15 0.13
N VAL A 62 -1.47 2.01 0.81
CA VAL A 62 -0.69 1.66 2.00
C VAL A 62 -1.19 2.42 3.22
N GLU A 63 -1.15 1.80 4.39
CA GLU A 63 -1.41 2.44 5.69
C GLU A 63 -0.09 2.65 6.43
N VAL A 64 0.18 3.87 6.91
CA VAL A 64 1.42 4.19 7.62
C VAL A 64 1.42 3.56 9.02
N GLU A 65 2.43 2.77 9.38
CA GLU A 65 2.43 1.99 10.64
C GLU A 65 2.36 2.86 11.92
N HIS A 66 2.80 4.12 11.84
CA HIS A 66 2.84 5.04 12.97
C HIS A 66 1.63 5.97 13.07
N GLU A 67 0.73 5.95 12.08
CA GLU A 67 -0.44 6.81 12.00
C GLU A 67 -1.65 6.00 11.53
N LYS A 68 -2.52 5.61 12.46
CA LYS A 68 -3.75 4.87 12.14
C LYS A 68 -4.64 5.68 11.21
N ASP A 69 -5.31 4.98 10.30
CA ASP A 69 -6.24 5.57 9.33
C ASP A 69 -5.57 6.58 8.38
N SER A 70 -4.22 6.53 8.29
CA SER A 70 -3.42 7.33 7.38
C SER A 70 -3.09 6.52 6.13
N TYR A 71 -3.96 6.67 5.12
CA TYR A 71 -3.86 5.95 3.85
C TYR A 71 -3.16 6.78 2.77
N MET A 72 -2.32 6.12 1.99
CA MET A 72 -1.62 6.74 0.85
C MET A 72 -1.78 5.91 -0.40
N PHE A 73 -2.08 6.58 -1.51
CA PHE A 73 -2.03 6.01 -2.86
C PHE A 73 -0.61 6.08 -3.36
N THR A 74 -0.08 4.96 -3.86
CA THR A 74 1.29 4.96 -4.37
C THR A 74 1.50 3.94 -5.47
N THR A 75 2.53 4.21 -6.28
CA THR A 75 3.14 3.22 -7.16
C THR A 75 4.30 2.57 -6.42
N LEU A 76 4.54 1.29 -6.68
CA LEU A 76 5.55 0.50 -5.97
C LEU A 76 6.99 0.79 -6.44
N CYS A 77 7.18 1.74 -7.36
CA CYS A 77 8.49 2.10 -7.89
C CYS A 77 9.40 2.77 -6.84
N CYS A 78 8.85 3.31 -5.75
CA CYS A 78 9.61 3.96 -4.69
C CYS A 78 9.57 3.21 -3.34
N PHE A 79 8.95 2.02 -3.33
CA PHE A 79 8.72 1.25 -2.12
C PHE A 79 9.56 -0.02 -2.15
N LYS A 80 10.28 -0.26 -1.06
CA LYS A 80 11.04 -1.49 -0.86
C LYS A 80 10.26 -2.40 0.05
N LEU A 81 10.15 -3.67 -0.35
CA LEU A 81 9.63 -4.68 0.55
C LEU A 81 10.56 -4.83 1.76
N LYS A 82 10.01 -4.63 2.96
CA LYS A 82 10.71 -4.77 4.25
C LYS A 82 10.39 -6.10 4.92
N ARG A 83 9.12 -6.50 4.89
CA ARG A 83 8.65 -7.78 5.45
C ARG A 83 7.45 -8.28 4.66
N ARG A 84 7.37 -9.59 4.44
CA ARG A 84 6.18 -10.22 3.86
C ARG A 84 5.02 -10.26 4.84
N ALA A 85 3.80 -10.22 4.31
CA ALA A 85 2.63 -10.67 5.05
C ALA A 85 2.91 -12.09 5.59
N ASP A 86 2.79 -12.27 6.91
CA ASP A 86 2.94 -13.59 7.53
C ASP A 86 1.88 -14.55 6.93
N ALA A 87 2.33 -15.73 6.48
CA ALA A 87 1.50 -16.74 5.82
C ALA A 87 0.66 -17.57 6.80
#